data_AF-A0A924L6L5-F1
#
_entry.id   AF-A0A924L6L5-F1
#
_cell.length_a   1.000
_cell.length_b   1.000
_cell.length_c   1.000
_cell.angle_alpha   90.00
_cell.angle_beta   90.00
_cell.angle_gamma   90.00
#
_symmetry.space_group_name_H-M   'P 1'
#
loop_
_entity.id
_entity.type
_entity.pdbx_description
1 polymer ?
#
loop_
_entity_poly.entity_id
_entity_poly.type
_entity_poly.pdbx_seq_one_letter_code
_entity_poly.pdbx_strand_id
1 'polypeptide(L)'
;MFSNISRRSLVAIVCGALVVVAVVMIVLINRGGDTSAQGGASRGPTSTGEPTSATNAPPSRIPSSPTPSPTAPTAVPDRPKSKTIGIDDRAVLTAGTTARPSSIRQVDGKAELPGEVGGPSISVTVAVTAGKAIDFSQTVVNAYYGADTTPATPLSTGTTALTGKLAAGKSK
;
A
#
# COMPACT_ATOMS: atom_id res chain seq x y z
N MET A 1 -1.04 55.75 22.04
CA MET A 1 -1.71 55.19 20.84
C MET A 1 -2.26 53.82 21.20
N PHE A 2 -3.35 53.77 21.98
CA PHE A 2 -4.00 52.51 22.39
C PHE A 2 -5.27 52.37 21.56
N SER A 3 -5.22 51.47 20.58
CA SER A 3 -6.32 51.20 19.66
C SER A 3 -7.50 50.62 20.43
N ASN A 4 -8.70 51.15 20.19
CA ASN A 4 -9.97 50.64 20.70
C ASN A 4 -10.19 49.21 20.16
N ILE A 5 -9.67 48.22 20.89
CA ILE A 5 -9.98 46.82 20.64
C ILE A 5 -11.47 46.63 20.91
N SER A 6 -12.22 46.44 19.82
CA SER A 6 -13.63 46.14 19.89
C SER A 6 -13.82 44.89 20.76
N ARG A 7 -14.89 44.86 21.57
CA ARG A 7 -15.23 43.69 22.41
C ARG A 7 -15.26 42.39 21.58
N ARG A 8 -15.55 42.50 20.28
CA ARG A 8 -15.54 41.41 19.30
C ARG A 8 -14.12 40.90 18.98
N SER A 9 -13.15 41.79 18.83
CA SER A 9 -11.73 41.40 18.67
C SER A 9 -11.16 40.78 19.94
N LEU A 10 -11.55 41.28 21.13
CA LEU A 10 -11.13 40.68 22.40
C LEU A 10 -11.68 39.26 22.56
N VAL A 11 -12.94 39.02 22.21
CA VAL A 11 -13.55 37.68 22.23
C VAL A 11 -12.87 36.74 21.24
N ALA A 12 -12.56 37.20 20.02
CA ALA A 12 -11.86 36.38 19.03
C ALA A 12 -10.45 35.96 19.49
N ILE A 13 -9.71 36.87 20.13
CA ILE A 13 -8.37 36.58 20.69
C ILE A 13 -8.46 35.59 21.85
N VAL A 14 -9.43 35.75 22.75
CA VAL A 14 -9.64 34.83 23.89
C VAL A 14 -10.07 33.45 23.41
N CYS A 15 -10.97 33.35 22.44
CA CYS A 15 -11.34 32.07 21.83
C CYS A 15 -10.16 31.41 21.12
N GLY A 16 -9.35 32.17 20.38
CA GLY A 16 -8.14 31.66 19.74
C GLY A 16 -7.14 31.11 20.76
N ALA A 17 -6.89 31.85 21.84
CA ALA A 17 -6.00 31.42 22.91
C ALA A 17 -6.49 30.15 23.62
N LEU A 18 -7.80 30.03 23.88
CA LEU A 18 -8.39 28.84 24.49
C LEU A 18 -8.25 27.59 23.60
N VAL A 19 -8.43 27.74 22.29
CA VAL A 19 -8.25 26.63 21.32
C VAL A 19 -6.79 26.17 21.31
N VAL A 20 -5.83 27.09 21.29
CA VAL A 20 -4.40 26.74 21.33
C VAL A 20 -4.04 26.01 22.61
N VAL A 21 -4.52 26.46 23.77
CA VAL A 21 -4.29 25.79 25.07
C VAL A 21 -4.88 24.38 25.08
N ALA A 22 -6.10 24.20 24.54
CA ALA A 22 -6.73 22.90 24.45
C ALA A 22 -5.93 21.92 23.56
N VAL A 23 -5.44 22.39 22.42
CA VAL A 23 -4.60 21.58 21.51
C VAL A 23 -3.29 21.17 22.18
N VAL A 24 -2.63 22.08 22.90
CA VAL A 24 -1.39 21.79 23.63
C VAL A 24 -1.63 20.76 24.75
N MET A 25 -2.74 20.87 25.48
CA MET A 25 -3.13 19.89 26.50
C MET A 25 -3.33 18.49 25.92
N ILE A 26 -4.02 18.36 24.78
CA ILE A 26 -4.24 17.09 24.10
C ILE A 26 -2.91 16.46 23.67
N VAL A 27 -1.98 17.27 23.14
CA VAL A 27 -0.65 16.79 22.72
C VAL A 27 0.18 16.32 23.92
N LEU A 28 0.10 17.00 25.07
CA LEU A 28 0.81 16.61 26.28
C LEU A 28 0.25 15.33 26.91
N ILE A 29 -1.08 15.15 26.93
CA ILE A 29 -1.72 13.91 27.39
C ILE A 29 -1.32 12.73 26.50
N ASN A 30 -1.28 12.92 25.18
CA ASN A 30 -0.88 11.87 24.24
C ASN A 30 0.62 11.56 24.23
N ARG A 31 1.46 12.41 24.86
CA ARG A 31 2.92 12.20 24.96
C ARG A 31 3.39 11.70 26.33
N GLY A 32 2.53 11.68 27.35
CA GLY A 32 2.88 11.34 28.74
C GLY A 32 2.77 9.85 29.11
N GLY A 33 3.08 8.94 28.18
CA GLY A 33 2.86 7.48 28.34
C GLY A 33 4.08 6.63 28.69
N ASP A 34 5.26 7.21 28.92
CA ASP A 34 6.47 6.43 29.26
C ASP A 34 6.71 6.44 30.78
N THR A 35 5.80 5.82 31.53
CA THR A 35 6.07 5.48 32.93
C THR A 35 6.63 4.06 32.96
N SER A 36 7.93 3.96 33.27
CA SER A 36 8.58 2.69 33.56
C SER A 36 7.92 2.01 34.75
N ALA A 37 7.50 0.75 34.57
CA ALA A 37 7.20 -0.17 35.65
C ALA A 37 7.97 -1.49 35.45
N GLN A 38 8.60 -1.88 36.53
CA GLN A 38 9.58 -2.94 36.72
C GLN A 38 8.89 -4.28 37.04
N GLY A 39 9.52 -5.39 36.65
CA GLY A 39 9.42 -6.67 37.37
C GLY A 39 8.77 -7.84 36.62
N GLY A 40 9.57 -8.87 36.36
CA GLY A 40 9.07 -10.16 35.87
C GLY A 40 10.18 -11.12 35.43
N ALA A 41 11.02 -11.58 36.36
CA ALA A 41 12.00 -12.64 36.11
C ALA A 41 11.28 -13.97 35.85
N SER A 42 11.50 -14.60 34.69
CA SER A 42 11.13 -15.98 34.44
C SER A 42 12.40 -16.83 34.32
N ARG A 43 12.60 -17.71 35.31
CA ARG A 43 13.66 -18.72 35.35
C ARG A 43 13.32 -19.84 34.36
N GLY A 44 14.09 -19.96 33.29
CA GLY A 44 14.11 -21.17 32.46
C GLY A 44 15.00 -22.25 33.11
N PRO A 45 14.62 -23.54 33.10
CA PRO A 45 15.44 -24.60 33.66
C PRO A 45 16.70 -24.83 32.82
N THR A 46 17.86 -24.83 33.48
CA THR A 46 19.14 -25.23 32.91
C THR A 46 19.21 -26.75 32.85
N SER A 47 19.09 -27.34 31.66
CA SER A 47 19.44 -28.74 31.43
C SER A 47 20.93 -28.83 31.08
N THR A 48 21.75 -29.16 32.08
CA THR A 48 23.14 -29.59 31.88
C THR A 48 23.12 -31.04 31.42
N GLY A 49 23.26 -31.27 30.11
CA GLY A 49 23.55 -32.58 29.54
C GLY A 49 25.06 -32.79 29.46
N GLU A 50 25.54 -33.86 30.09
CA GLU A 50 26.91 -34.33 30.08
C GLU A 50 27.30 -34.87 28.69
N PRO A 51 28.48 -34.53 28.12
CA PRO A 51 28.86 -35.02 26.81
C PRO A 51 29.41 -36.45 26.90
N THR A 52 28.63 -37.43 26.45
CA THR A 52 29.12 -38.78 26.19
C THR A 52 30.01 -38.77 24.95
N SER A 53 31.28 -39.16 25.09
CA SER A 53 32.22 -39.34 23.98
C SER A 53 31.73 -40.41 23.01
N ALA A 54 31.30 -39.99 21.82
CA ALA A 54 30.99 -40.90 20.71
C ALA A 54 32.26 -41.19 19.91
N THR A 55 32.62 -42.47 19.81
CA THR A 55 33.67 -42.99 18.92
C THR A 55 33.34 -42.65 17.46
N ASN A 56 34.21 -41.88 16.82
CA ASN A 56 34.10 -41.51 15.40
C ASN A 56 34.48 -42.69 14.49
N ALA A 57 33.49 -43.38 13.92
CA ALA A 57 33.70 -44.22 12.74
C ALA A 57 33.72 -43.33 11.48
N PRO A 58 34.64 -43.54 10.52
CA PRO A 58 34.66 -42.74 9.30
C PRO A 58 33.39 -43.00 8.46
N PRO A 59 32.72 -41.95 7.94
CA PRO A 59 31.51 -42.13 7.15
C PRO A 59 31.81 -42.82 5.82
N SER A 60 31.06 -43.88 5.53
CA SER A 60 31.04 -44.53 4.23
C SER A 60 30.45 -43.56 3.19
N ARG A 61 31.23 -43.21 2.15
CA ARG A 61 30.80 -42.28 1.10
C ARG A 61 29.84 -42.99 0.14
N ILE A 62 28.57 -42.61 0.19
CA ILE A 62 27.59 -42.95 -0.84
C ILE A 62 27.93 -42.10 -2.09
N PRO A 63 28.03 -42.68 -3.30
CA PRO A 63 28.26 -41.89 -4.51
C PRO A 63 27.10 -40.92 -4.74
N SER A 64 27.41 -39.63 -4.84
CA SER A 64 26.42 -38.58 -5.11
C SER A 64 26.05 -38.57 -6.59
N SER A 65 24.78 -38.82 -6.90
CA SER A 65 24.22 -38.58 -8.23
C SER A 65 24.30 -37.08 -8.57
N PRO A 66 24.66 -36.67 -9.80
CA PRO A 66 24.72 -35.26 -10.16
C PRO A 66 23.34 -34.61 -10.04
N THR A 67 23.28 -33.47 -9.36
CA THR A 67 22.10 -32.60 -9.33
C THR A 67 21.79 -32.12 -10.76
N PRO A 68 20.54 -32.22 -11.25
CA PRO A 68 20.19 -31.69 -12.56
C PRO A 68 20.47 -30.19 -12.60
N SER A 69 21.13 -29.74 -13.65
CA SER A 69 21.43 -28.32 -13.86
C SER A 69 20.14 -27.52 -14.00
N PRO A 70 20.01 -26.33 -13.40
CA PRO A 70 18.82 -25.50 -13.56
C PRO A 70 18.63 -25.14 -15.03
N THR A 71 17.49 -25.55 -15.60
CA THR A 71 17.07 -25.12 -16.92
C THR A 71 16.98 -23.59 -16.94
N ALA A 72 17.64 -22.96 -17.91
CA ALA A 72 17.57 -21.51 -18.08
C ALA A 72 16.09 -21.06 -18.18
N PRO A 73 15.70 -19.96 -17.52
CA PRO A 73 14.34 -19.47 -17.59
C PRO A 73 13.99 -19.14 -19.04
N THR A 74 12.88 -19.70 -19.52
CA THR A 74 12.31 -19.37 -20.83
C THR A 74 12.05 -17.86 -20.88
N ALA A 75 12.58 -17.18 -21.91
CA ALA A 75 12.34 -15.75 -22.09
C ALA A 75 10.84 -15.48 -22.22
N VAL A 76 10.30 -14.68 -21.31
CA VAL A 76 8.91 -14.21 -21.39
C VAL A 76 8.85 -13.12 -22.46
N PRO A 77 7.96 -13.22 -23.48
CA PRO A 77 7.80 -12.17 -24.47
C PRO A 77 7.50 -10.83 -23.80
N ASP A 78 8.15 -9.75 -24.25
CA ASP A 78 7.89 -8.42 -23.72
C ASP A 78 6.44 -8.02 -24.04
N ARG A 79 5.72 -7.51 -23.04
CA ARG A 79 4.33 -7.08 -23.26
C ARG A 79 4.33 -5.74 -23.97
N PRO A 80 3.42 -5.51 -24.92
CA PRO A 80 3.28 -4.20 -25.55
C PRO A 80 2.99 -3.15 -24.47
N LYS A 81 3.82 -2.10 -24.41
CA LYS A 81 3.67 -0.96 -23.50
C LYS A 81 3.09 0.21 -24.28
N SER A 82 2.10 0.89 -23.70
CA SER A 82 1.59 2.15 -24.22
C SER A 82 2.48 3.31 -23.77
N LYS A 83 2.44 4.42 -24.51
CA LYS A 83 3.07 5.68 -24.11
C LYS A 83 2.36 6.25 -22.89
N THR A 84 3.10 6.79 -21.93
CA THR A 84 2.54 7.60 -20.83
C THR A 84 1.90 8.87 -21.39
N ILE A 85 0.73 9.23 -20.86
CA ILE A 85 -0.06 10.38 -21.30
C ILE A 85 -0.48 11.24 -20.11
N GLY A 86 -1.06 12.42 -20.37
CA GLY A 86 -1.67 13.24 -19.34
C GLY A 86 -2.86 12.55 -18.69
N ILE A 87 -3.21 12.98 -17.48
CA ILE A 87 -4.28 12.36 -16.68
C ILE A 87 -5.67 12.54 -17.29
N ASP A 88 -5.85 13.60 -18.08
CA ASP A 88 -7.10 13.93 -18.77
C ASP A 88 -7.15 13.36 -20.21
N ASP A 89 -6.04 12.83 -20.70
CA ASP A 89 -5.91 12.30 -22.05
C ASP A 89 -6.47 10.86 -22.15
N ARG A 90 -6.69 10.39 -23.38
CA ARG A 90 -7.05 9.00 -23.67
C ARG A 90 -5.83 8.19 -24.07
N ALA A 91 -5.58 7.09 -23.36
CA ALA A 91 -4.52 6.14 -23.68
C ALA A 91 -5.02 5.20 -24.77
N VAL A 92 -4.28 5.09 -25.87
CA VAL A 92 -4.52 4.05 -26.88
C VAL A 92 -3.82 2.77 -26.41
N LEU A 93 -4.59 1.73 -26.12
CA LEU A 93 -4.07 0.44 -25.68
C LEU A 93 -3.74 -0.46 -26.88
N THR A 94 -4.67 -0.50 -27.84
CA THR A 94 -4.56 -1.21 -29.13
C THR A 94 -5.39 -0.47 -30.18
N ALA A 95 -5.37 -0.92 -31.44
CA ALA A 95 -6.17 -0.32 -32.51
C ALA A 95 -7.66 -0.23 -32.13
N GLY A 96 -8.16 1.01 -31.96
CA GLY A 96 -9.54 1.33 -31.61
C GLY A 96 -9.91 1.16 -30.13
N THR A 97 -9.01 0.65 -29.28
CA THR A 97 -9.27 0.48 -27.83
C THR A 97 -8.60 1.59 -27.05
N THR A 98 -9.37 2.32 -26.24
CA THR A 98 -8.86 3.42 -25.42
C THR A 98 -9.25 3.29 -23.96
N ALA A 99 -8.40 3.79 -23.06
CA ALA A 99 -8.71 3.92 -21.63
C ALA A 99 -8.40 5.33 -21.13
N ARG A 100 -9.09 5.78 -20.08
CA ARG A 100 -8.78 7.03 -19.37
C ARG A 100 -9.29 6.98 -17.93
N PRO A 101 -8.71 7.76 -17.01
CA PRO A 101 -9.39 8.11 -15.76
C PRO A 101 -10.68 8.87 -16.09
N SER A 102 -11.81 8.42 -15.53
CA SER A 102 -13.10 9.11 -15.64
C SER A 102 -13.46 9.90 -14.37
N SER A 103 -12.89 9.51 -13.23
CA SER A 103 -13.07 10.19 -11.95
C SER A 103 -11.85 9.92 -11.06
N ILE A 104 -11.40 10.95 -10.35
CA ILE A 104 -10.40 10.85 -9.28
C ILE A 104 -10.96 11.61 -8.09
N ARG A 105 -11.08 10.94 -6.96
CA ARG A 105 -11.69 11.52 -5.75
C ARG A 105 -10.82 11.24 -4.55
N GLN A 106 -10.73 12.22 -3.65
CA GLN A 106 -10.25 11.98 -2.30
C GLN A 106 -11.31 11.20 -1.53
N VAL A 107 -10.86 10.18 -0.80
CA VAL A 107 -11.69 9.35 0.07
C VAL A 107 -10.92 9.10 1.38
N ASP A 108 -11.62 8.77 2.46
CA ASP A 108 -10.99 8.31 3.69
C ASP A 108 -10.94 6.78 3.69
N GLY A 109 -9.76 6.25 3.38
CA GLY A 109 -9.50 4.82 3.33
C GLY A 109 -9.56 4.18 4.71
N LYS A 110 -10.16 3.00 4.80
CA LYS A 110 -10.14 2.14 6.00
C LYS A 110 -9.27 0.92 5.72
N ALA A 111 -8.38 0.62 6.64
CA ALA A 111 -7.64 -0.63 6.62
C ALA A 111 -8.54 -1.72 7.21
N GLU A 112 -8.78 -2.78 6.46
CA GLU A 112 -9.55 -3.95 6.88
C GLU A 112 -8.71 -5.23 6.91
N LEU A 113 -7.61 -5.28 6.14
CA LEU A 113 -6.71 -6.43 6.09
C LEU A 113 -5.32 -6.13 6.66
N PRO A 114 -4.58 -7.16 7.12
CA PRO A 114 -3.19 -7.01 7.52
C PRO A 114 -2.34 -6.41 6.40
N GLY A 115 -1.56 -5.38 6.74
CA GLY A 115 -0.70 -4.65 5.79
C GLY A 115 -1.38 -3.47 5.09
N GLU A 116 -2.69 -3.28 5.26
CA GLU A 116 -3.36 -2.06 4.81
C GLU A 116 -3.13 -0.90 5.79
N VAL A 117 -3.12 0.32 5.26
CA VAL A 117 -2.97 1.55 6.05
C VAL A 117 -4.15 2.45 5.77
N GLY A 118 -4.92 2.78 6.82
CA GLY A 118 -6.06 3.69 6.72
C GLY A 118 -5.63 5.17 6.75
N GLY A 119 -6.48 6.06 6.24
CA GLY A 119 -6.25 7.50 6.19
C GLY A 119 -6.66 8.14 4.86
N PRO A 120 -6.26 9.40 4.62
CA PRO A 120 -6.53 10.09 3.36
C PRO A 120 -6.02 9.27 2.16
N SER A 121 -6.92 8.99 1.22
CA SER A 121 -6.71 8.08 0.09
C SER A 121 -7.33 8.65 -1.19
N ILE A 122 -7.05 8.01 -2.32
CA ILE A 122 -7.68 8.34 -3.60
C ILE A 122 -8.45 7.15 -4.16
N SER A 123 -9.61 7.44 -4.76
CA SER A 123 -10.37 6.49 -5.58
C SER A 123 -10.32 6.93 -7.03
N VAL A 124 -9.87 6.02 -7.90
CA VAL A 124 -9.76 6.26 -9.34
C VAL A 124 -10.73 5.35 -10.07
N THR A 125 -11.63 5.95 -10.85
CA THR A 125 -12.47 5.23 -11.80
C THR A 125 -11.82 5.30 -13.17
N VAL A 126 -11.67 4.15 -13.82
CA VAL A 126 -11.10 4.04 -15.18
C VAL A 126 -12.22 3.66 -16.12
N ALA A 127 -12.37 4.43 -17.20
CA ALA A 127 -13.28 4.12 -18.29
C ALA A 127 -12.51 3.51 -19.47
N VAL A 128 -13.05 2.44 -20.05
CA VAL A 128 -12.48 1.74 -21.20
C VAL A 128 -13.49 1.69 -22.34
N THR A 129 -13.08 2.12 -23.53
CA THR A 129 -13.83 1.96 -24.79
C THR A 129 -13.17 0.90 -25.64
N ALA A 130 -13.94 -0.11 -26.05
CA ALA A 130 -13.47 -1.26 -26.80
C ALA A 130 -13.48 -1.03 -28.32
N GLY A 131 -12.35 -1.22 -29.00
CA GLY A 131 -12.30 -1.26 -30.48
C GLY A 131 -12.71 -2.63 -31.04
N LYS A 132 -12.39 -3.69 -30.30
CA LYS A 132 -12.82 -5.09 -30.50
C LYS A 132 -13.36 -5.63 -29.18
N ALA A 133 -14.02 -6.79 -29.20
CA ALA A 133 -14.48 -7.39 -27.95
C ALA A 133 -13.30 -7.66 -26.98
N ILE A 134 -13.49 -7.32 -25.70
CA ILE A 134 -12.47 -7.47 -24.64
C ILE A 134 -13.04 -8.34 -23.52
N ASP A 135 -12.26 -9.33 -23.09
CA ASP A 135 -12.49 -10.08 -21.86
C ASP A 135 -11.55 -9.54 -20.78
N PHE A 136 -12.11 -9.15 -19.63
CA PHE A 136 -11.34 -8.54 -18.55
C PHE A 136 -10.93 -9.52 -17.45
N SER A 137 -11.17 -10.83 -17.62
CA SER A 137 -10.81 -11.87 -16.64
C SER A 137 -9.32 -11.91 -16.26
N GLN A 138 -8.44 -11.39 -17.12
CA GLN A 138 -6.99 -11.31 -16.88
C GLN A 138 -6.49 -9.86 -16.71
N THR A 139 -7.40 -8.92 -16.44
CA THR A 139 -7.02 -7.51 -16.28
C THR A 139 -6.52 -7.24 -14.87
N VAL A 140 -5.38 -6.55 -14.80
CA VAL A 140 -4.81 -6.06 -13.54
C VAL A 140 -4.68 -4.55 -13.64
N VAL A 141 -5.08 -3.86 -12.59
CA VAL A 141 -4.93 -2.41 -12.45
C VAL A 141 -3.97 -2.15 -11.31
N ASN A 142 -2.90 -1.44 -11.60
CA ASN A 142 -1.90 -1.03 -10.62
C ASN A 142 -1.82 0.49 -10.62
N ALA A 143 -1.61 1.07 -9.45
CA ALA A 143 -1.36 2.49 -9.29
C ALA A 143 0.07 2.68 -8.76
N TYR A 144 0.74 3.72 -9.27
CA TYR A 144 2.09 4.10 -8.89
C TYR A 144 2.12 5.62 -8.70
N TYR A 145 3.02 6.11 -7.86
CA TYR A 145 3.17 7.55 -7.58
C TYR A 145 4.63 7.98 -7.53
N GLY A 146 4.86 9.28 -7.66
CA GLY A 146 6.20 9.87 -7.67
C GLY A 146 6.98 9.58 -8.95
N ALA A 147 8.16 10.21 -9.06
CA ALA A 147 9.06 10.03 -10.21
C ALA A 147 9.65 8.61 -10.25
N ASP A 148 9.83 7.98 -9.08
CA ASP A 148 10.38 6.63 -8.95
C ASP A 148 9.37 5.52 -9.22
N THR A 149 8.12 5.87 -9.58
CA THR A 149 7.02 4.92 -9.80
C THR A 149 6.82 3.97 -8.62
N THR A 150 6.78 4.52 -7.40
CA THR A 150 6.57 3.72 -6.19
C THR A 150 5.18 3.10 -6.25
N PRO A 151 5.04 1.76 -6.06
CA PRO A 151 3.74 1.11 -6.03
C PRO A 151 2.85 1.70 -4.93
N ALA A 152 1.60 2.01 -5.29
CA ALA A 152 0.60 2.38 -4.31
C ALA A 152 0.09 1.14 -3.57
N THR A 153 -0.13 1.25 -2.26
CA THR A 153 -0.78 0.21 -1.47
C THR A 153 -2.29 0.24 -1.74
N PRO A 154 -2.89 -0.84 -2.30
CA PRO A 154 -4.33 -0.89 -2.50
C PRO A 154 -5.07 -1.05 -1.16
N LEU A 155 -6.33 -0.64 -1.15
CA LEU A 155 -7.28 -0.97 -0.10
C LEU A 155 -8.27 -2.02 -0.62
N SER A 156 -8.61 -2.98 0.23
CA SER A 156 -9.59 -4.03 -0.07
C SER A 156 -11.01 -3.47 -0.23
N THR A 157 -11.33 -2.35 0.42
CA THR A 157 -12.63 -1.69 0.32
C THR A 157 -12.68 -0.54 -0.68
N GLY A 158 -13.89 -0.23 -1.15
CA GLY A 158 -14.11 0.87 -2.08
C GLY A 158 -13.58 0.61 -3.49
N THR A 159 -13.20 -0.64 -3.81
CA THR A 159 -12.77 -1.06 -5.14
C THR A 159 -13.85 -1.89 -5.82
N THR A 160 -13.97 -1.73 -7.15
CA THR A 160 -14.78 -2.61 -7.99
C THR A 160 -13.86 -3.20 -9.04
N ALA A 161 -13.74 -4.52 -9.05
CA ALA A 161 -12.89 -5.20 -10.00
C ALA A 161 -13.41 -4.97 -11.43
N LEU A 162 -12.48 -4.65 -12.34
CA LEU A 162 -12.80 -4.49 -13.76
C LEU A 162 -12.96 -5.87 -14.39
N THR A 163 -14.15 -6.46 -14.31
CA THR A 163 -14.43 -7.84 -14.76
C THR A 163 -15.41 -7.88 -15.94
N GLY A 164 -15.74 -9.09 -16.40
CA GLY A 164 -16.72 -9.34 -17.46
C GLY A 164 -16.19 -9.11 -18.88
N LYS A 165 -17.11 -9.08 -19.85
CA LYS A 165 -16.83 -8.87 -21.27
C LYS A 165 -17.39 -7.52 -21.73
N LEU A 166 -16.68 -6.86 -22.64
CA LEU A 166 -17.14 -5.63 -23.30
C LEU A 166 -17.16 -5.86 -24.81
N ALA A 167 -18.31 -5.67 -25.43
CA ALA A 167 -18.45 -5.77 -26.87
C ALA A 167 -17.74 -4.61 -27.60
N ALA A 168 -17.40 -4.82 -28.87
CA ALA A 168 -16.81 -3.78 -29.70
C ALA A 168 -17.71 -2.53 -29.77
N GLY A 169 -17.10 -1.35 -29.75
CA GLY A 169 -17.77 -0.04 -29.77
C GLY A 169 -18.46 0.34 -28.46
N LYS A 170 -18.44 -0.51 -27.43
CA LYS A 170 -19.03 -0.20 -26.11
C LYS A 170 -17.99 0.38 -25.16
N SER A 171 -18.48 1.08 -24.14
CA SER A 171 -17.67 1.61 -23.05
C SER A 171 -18.17 1.10 -21.70
N LYS A 172 -17.29 1.01 -20.72
CA LYS A 172 -17.62 0.80 -19.31
C LYS A 172 -16.69 1.62 -18.43
#